data_AF-A0A2U1L488-F1
#
_entry.id   AF-A0A2U1L488-F1
#
_cell.length_a   1.000
_cell.length_b   1.000
_cell.length_c   1.000
_cell.angle_alpha   90.00
_cell.angle_beta   90.00
_cell.angle_gamma   90.00
#
_symmetry.space_group_name_H-M   'P 1'
#
loop_
_entity.id
_entity.type
_entity.pdbx_description
1 polymer ?
#
loop_
_entity_poly.entity_id
_entity_poly.type
_entity_poly.pdbx_seq_one_letter_code
_entity_poly.pdbx_strand_id
1 'polypeptide(L)'
;MKGHRISAVIFDLDGTLLNTELVTQEILKEFLARYGKVVDLEKEKKRFGMIHHESAIATVKDYDLPITPQQYSESIMPMYYEKWLQAKPHIGVNRLIKHLHKHGVPSAIASNSRTKNVDFKLSSQKGWKEYFSVILGGDQVKSGKPSPDLFLEAANKLDVDPSCCLVLEDSVLGIKAGKAASMQVVVVPSIQSDTDEFSIADYVIHSFLDFQPELWGLPPFDDRVMKALPIEPVHLKGTYKNGFLHENSDNEESDLPGQVWGVFFGWVDSQKSVKIVVSISWDSSCGSFSRNIVRI
;
A
#
# COMPACT_ATOMS: atom_id res chain seq x y z
N MET A 1 20.19 7.46 -18.61
CA MET A 1 19.27 8.44 -17.99
C MET A 1 20.12 9.39 -17.15
N LYS A 2 20.00 10.70 -17.33
CA LYS A 2 20.73 11.72 -16.53
C LYS A 2 19.86 12.12 -15.33
N GLY A 3 19.83 11.29 -14.30
CA GLY A 3 19.25 11.62 -12.99
C GLY A 3 20.34 11.57 -11.93
N HIS A 4 20.20 12.32 -10.84
CA HIS A 4 21.09 12.19 -9.69
C HIS A 4 20.97 10.77 -9.13
N ARG A 5 22.08 10.25 -8.59
CA ARG A 5 22.09 8.93 -7.95
C ARG A 5 21.24 9.02 -6.67
N ILE A 6 20.25 8.13 -6.52
CA ILE A 6 19.42 8.11 -5.32
C ILE A 6 20.27 7.70 -4.11
N SER A 7 20.10 8.45 -3.02
CA SER A 7 20.77 8.21 -1.74
C SER A 7 19.81 7.99 -0.57
N ALA A 8 18.51 8.28 -0.72
CA ALA A 8 17.50 7.99 0.29
C ALA A 8 16.15 7.58 -0.32
N VAL A 9 15.36 6.84 0.46
CA VAL A 9 14.03 6.38 0.05
C VAL A 9 12.97 6.88 1.04
N ILE A 10 11.94 7.55 0.53
CA ILE A 10 10.84 8.08 1.32
C ILE A 10 9.57 7.33 0.92
N PHE A 11 8.91 6.73 1.90
CA PHE A 11 7.72 5.91 1.70
C PHE A 11 6.48 6.65 2.17
N ASP A 12 5.41 6.63 1.37
CA ASP A 12 4.08 6.75 1.95
C ASP A 12 3.74 5.52 2.81
N LEU A 13 2.73 5.64 3.69
CA LEU A 13 2.30 4.57 4.57
C LEU A 13 1.03 3.87 4.12
N ASP A 14 -0.02 4.63 3.82
CA ASP A 14 -1.40 4.15 3.72
C ASP A 14 -1.71 3.78 2.27
N GLY A 15 -1.97 2.51 1.99
CA GLY A 15 -2.09 2.00 0.61
C GLY A 15 -0.73 1.70 -0.03
N THR A 16 0.34 2.37 0.41
CA THR A 16 1.70 2.06 -0.06
C THR A 16 2.37 0.95 0.76
N LEU A 17 2.75 1.21 2.01
CA LEU A 17 3.43 0.22 2.85
C LEU A 17 2.43 -0.77 3.47
N LEU A 18 1.29 -0.27 3.93
CA LEU A 18 0.23 -1.05 4.56
C LEU A 18 -1.02 -1.07 3.68
N ASN A 19 -1.68 -2.23 3.62
CA ASN A 19 -2.94 -2.37 2.91
C ASN A 19 -4.11 -1.79 3.73
N THR A 20 -4.16 -0.47 3.88
CA THR A 20 -5.19 0.24 4.65
C THR A 20 -6.39 0.68 3.82
N GLU A 21 -6.29 0.68 2.50
CA GLU A 21 -7.39 1.09 1.61
C GLU A 21 -8.55 0.10 1.61
N LEU A 22 -8.28 -1.21 1.61
CA LEU A 22 -9.34 -2.23 1.75
C LEU A 22 -10.08 -2.10 3.10
N VAL A 23 -9.31 -1.96 4.18
CA VAL A 23 -9.85 -1.72 5.53
C VAL A 23 -10.74 -0.48 5.56
N THR A 24 -10.31 0.58 4.85
CA THR A 24 -11.04 1.84 4.78
C THR A 24 -12.37 1.69 4.05
N GLN A 25 -12.38 0.98 2.92
CA GLN A 25 -13.59 0.71 2.16
C GLN A 25 -14.61 -0.10 2.95
N GLU A 26 -14.17 -1.13 3.68
CA GLU A 26 -15.06 -1.94 4.53
C GLU A 26 -15.70 -1.13 5.65
N ILE A 27 -14.89 -0.37 6.39
CA ILE A 27 -15.37 0.49 7.48
C ILE A 27 -16.37 1.51 6.97
N LEU A 28 -16.06 2.12 5.82
CA LEU A 28 -16.94 3.13 5.25
C LEU A 28 -18.24 2.53 4.73
N LYS A 29 -18.21 1.34 4.14
CA LYS A 29 -19.41 0.57 3.77
C LYS A 29 -20.31 0.33 4.98
N GLU A 30 -19.74 -0.14 6.09
CA GLU A 30 -20.48 -0.36 7.33
C GLU A 30 -21.04 0.96 7.90
N PHE A 31 -20.23 2.02 7.89
CA PHE A 31 -20.62 3.32 8.41
C PHE A 31 -21.78 3.94 7.62
N LEU A 32 -21.67 3.95 6.28
CA LEU A 32 -22.67 4.53 5.38
C LEU A 32 -24.00 3.76 5.41
N ALA A 33 -23.95 2.44 5.63
CA ALA A 33 -25.16 1.63 5.78
C ALA A 33 -26.05 2.11 6.94
N ARG A 34 -25.47 2.67 8.01
CA ARG A 34 -26.21 3.26 9.14
C ARG A 34 -27.07 4.47 8.74
N TYR A 35 -26.74 5.09 7.61
CA TYR A 35 -27.47 6.23 7.03
C TYR A 35 -28.27 5.83 5.78
N GLY A 36 -28.38 4.54 5.47
CA GLY A 36 -29.04 4.05 4.25
C GLY A 36 -28.32 4.44 2.97
N LYS A 37 -26.99 4.67 3.03
CA LYS A 37 -26.15 5.05 1.89
C LYS A 37 -25.29 3.86 1.45
N VAL A 38 -24.88 3.87 0.19
CA VAL A 38 -24.01 2.85 -0.43
C VAL A 38 -22.72 3.53 -0.88
N VAL A 39 -21.58 2.85 -0.72
CA VAL A 39 -20.27 3.35 -1.15
C VAL A 39 -20.25 3.54 -2.67
N ASP A 40 -19.72 4.67 -3.09
CA ASP A 40 -19.42 5.02 -4.47
C ASP A 40 -17.90 4.96 -4.66
N LEU A 41 -17.44 3.91 -5.35
CA LEU A 41 -16.01 3.62 -5.55
C LEU A 41 -15.27 4.77 -6.26
N GLU A 42 -15.92 5.48 -7.18
CA GLU A 42 -15.29 6.59 -7.90
C GLU A 42 -15.10 7.82 -7.00
N LYS A 43 -16.01 8.03 -6.06
CA LYS A 43 -15.84 9.07 -5.03
C LYS A 43 -14.76 8.68 -4.04
N GLU A 44 -14.69 7.42 -3.62
CA GLU A 44 -13.61 6.96 -2.73
C GLU A 44 -12.24 7.06 -3.36
N LYS A 45 -12.11 6.67 -4.64
CA LYS A 45 -10.84 6.75 -5.36
C LYS A 45 -10.25 8.17 -5.31
N LYS A 46 -11.10 9.19 -5.43
CA LYS A 46 -10.70 10.61 -5.35
C LYS A 46 -10.24 11.05 -3.96
N ARG A 47 -10.52 10.27 -2.91
CA ARG A 47 -10.11 10.54 -1.53
C ARG A 47 -8.83 9.84 -1.11
N PHE A 48 -8.30 8.92 -1.92
CA PHE A 48 -7.05 8.22 -1.59
C PHE A 48 -5.90 9.20 -1.35
N GLY A 49 -5.17 8.98 -0.27
CA GLY A 49 -4.07 9.84 0.18
C GLY A 49 -4.48 11.20 0.74
N MET A 50 -5.77 11.56 0.84
CA MET A 50 -6.20 12.85 1.41
C MET A 50 -5.88 12.97 2.91
N ILE A 51 -5.74 14.21 3.37
CA ILE A 51 -5.73 14.51 4.80
C ILE A 51 -7.10 14.16 5.39
N HIS A 52 -7.12 13.50 6.56
CA HIS A 52 -8.35 13.00 7.18
C HIS A 52 -9.47 14.05 7.29
N HIS A 53 -9.14 15.30 7.63
CA HIS A 53 -10.13 16.37 7.76
C HIS A 53 -10.80 16.72 6.43
N GLU A 54 -10.02 16.78 5.35
CA GLU A 54 -10.52 17.04 3.99
C GLU A 54 -11.38 15.88 3.49
N SER A 55 -10.93 14.64 3.74
CA SER A 55 -11.68 13.43 3.45
C SER A 55 -13.01 13.37 4.21
N ALA A 56 -13.04 13.78 5.49
CA ALA A 56 -14.26 13.87 6.28
C ALA A 56 -15.25 14.90 5.72
N ILE A 57 -14.77 16.09 5.33
CA ILE A 57 -15.60 17.12 4.68
C ILE A 57 -16.19 16.59 3.37
N ALA A 58 -15.35 15.98 2.53
CA ALA A 58 -15.75 15.42 1.26
C ALA A 58 -16.79 14.30 1.44
N THR A 59 -16.56 13.37 2.38
CA THR A 59 -17.46 12.25 2.65
C THR A 59 -18.84 12.71 3.11
N VAL A 60 -18.90 13.63 4.08
CA VAL A 60 -20.18 14.18 4.58
C VAL A 60 -20.97 14.84 3.45
N LYS A 61 -20.28 15.59 2.59
CA LYS A 61 -20.89 16.25 1.43
C LYS A 61 -21.34 15.26 0.36
N ASP A 62 -20.48 14.32 -0.02
CA ASP A 62 -20.67 13.40 -1.13
C ASP A 62 -21.83 12.41 -0.93
N TYR A 63 -22.14 12.11 0.33
CA TYR A 63 -23.22 11.21 0.72
C TYR A 63 -24.41 11.92 1.37
N ASP A 64 -24.40 13.26 1.44
CA ASP A 64 -25.41 14.08 2.10
C ASP A 64 -25.72 13.58 3.53
N LEU A 65 -24.68 13.40 4.34
CA LEU A 65 -24.83 12.88 5.70
C LEU A 65 -25.40 13.95 6.64
N PRO A 66 -26.36 13.60 7.52
CA PRO A 66 -26.98 14.54 8.46
C PRO A 66 -26.11 14.78 9.71
N ILE A 67 -24.80 14.86 9.55
CA ILE A 67 -23.81 15.05 10.62
C ILE A 67 -22.70 16.00 10.15
N THR A 68 -21.98 16.62 11.09
CA THR A 68 -20.82 17.44 10.74
C THR A 68 -19.59 16.58 10.42
N PRO A 69 -18.58 17.10 9.71
CA PRO A 69 -17.30 16.41 9.49
C PRO A 69 -16.61 16.00 10.80
N GLN A 70 -16.75 16.80 11.86
CA GLN A 70 -16.23 16.46 13.18
C GLN A 70 -16.95 15.25 13.78
N GLN A 71 -18.28 15.23 13.75
CA GLN A 71 -19.08 14.10 14.24
C GLN A 71 -18.82 12.83 13.41
N TYR A 72 -18.63 12.96 12.10
CA TYR A 72 -18.18 11.87 11.24
C TYR A 72 -16.82 11.32 11.71
N SER A 73 -15.82 12.17 11.86
CA SER A 73 -14.49 11.77 12.36
C SER A 73 -14.56 11.08 13.73
N GLU A 74 -15.32 11.64 14.68
CA GLU A 74 -15.47 11.08 16.03
C GLU A 74 -16.13 9.70 16.04
N SER A 75 -17.06 9.45 15.11
CA SER A 75 -17.80 8.19 15.03
C SER A 75 -17.08 7.10 14.23
N ILE A 76 -16.32 7.48 13.19
CA ILE A 76 -15.62 6.51 12.34
C ILE A 76 -14.22 6.13 12.86
N MET A 77 -13.52 7.03 13.55
CA MET A 77 -12.15 6.79 14.04
C MET A 77 -11.99 5.57 14.94
N PRO A 78 -12.91 5.27 15.89
CA PRO A 78 -12.84 4.04 16.68
C PRO A 78 -12.85 2.77 15.83
N MET A 79 -13.65 2.75 14.75
CA MET A 79 -13.73 1.62 13.81
C MET A 79 -12.39 1.42 13.08
N TYR A 80 -11.74 2.52 12.68
CA TYR A 80 -10.40 2.47 12.08
C TYR A 80 -9.35 1.89 13.03
N TYR A 81 -9.33 2.31 14.29
CA TYR A 81 -8.35 1.80 15.26
C TYR A 81 -8.48 0.29 15.49
N GLU A 82 -9.69 -0.25 15.51
CA GLU A 82 -9.93 -1.68 15.68
C GLU A 82 -9.32 -2.50 14.52
N LYS A 83 -9.45 -2.01 13.30
CA LYS A 83 -9.00 -2.71 12.09
C LYS A 83 -7.55 -2.41 11.70
N TRP A 84 -7.00 -1.23 12.02
CA TRP A 84 -5.60 -0.91 11.69
C TRP A 84 -4.58 -1.83 12.34
N LEU A 85 -4.90 -2.43 13.50
CA LEU A 85 -4.04 -3.45 14.12
C LEU A 85 -3.93 -4.72 13.27
N GLN A 86 -4.88 -4.96 12.38
CA GLN A 86 -4.94 -6.11 11.48
C GLN A 86 -4.37 -5.79 10.09
N ALA A 87 -4.10 -4.52 9.79
CA ALA A 87 -3.55 -4.10 8.51
C ALA A 87 -2.18 -4.75 8.28
N LYS A 88 -2.08 -5.51 7.18
CA LYS A 88 -0.87 -6.23 6.81
C LYS A 88 -0.03 -5.35 5.86
N PRO A 89 1.31 -5.45 5.93
CA PRO A 89 2.17 -4.90 4.91
C PRO A 89 1.86 -5.49 3.52
N HIS A 90 2.04 -4.67 2.48
CA HIS A 90 2.04 -5.17 1.12
C HIS A 90 3.17 -6.19 0.90
N ILE A 91 2.94 -7.18 0.03
CA ILE A 91 3.96 -8.20 -0.25
C ILE A 91 5.22 -7.52 -0.79
N GLY A 92 6.38 -7.89 -0.23
CA GLY A 92 7.68 -7.36 -0.64
C GLY A 92 8.14 -6.14 0.17
N VAL A 93 7.24 -5.46 0.89
CA VAL A 93 7.58 -4.29 1.74
C VAL A 93 8.63 -4.65 2.78
N ASN A 94 8.36 -5.68 3.60
CA ASN A 94 9.28 -6.10 4.67
C ASN A 94 10.66 -6.49 4.13
N ARG A 95 10.71 -7.07 2.92
CA ARG A 95 11.97 -7.41 2.25
C ARG A 95 12.74 -6.14 1.86
N LEU A 96 12.07 -5.18 1.22
CA LEU A 96 12.68 -3.92 0.80
C LEU A 96 13.21 -3.12 2.00
N ILE A 97 12.39 -2.88 3.03
CA ILE A 97 12.80 -2.05 4.18
C ILE A 97 14.00 -2.66 4.93
N LYS A 98 14.01 -3.99 5.11
CA LYS A 98 15.12 -4.70 5.75
C LYS A 98 16.39 -4.61 4.91
N HIS A 99 16.24 -4.72 3.58
CA HIS A 99 17.35 -4.61 2.64
C HIS A 99 17.98 -3.21 2.65
N LEU A 100 17.17 -2.15 2.61
CA LEU A 100 17.64 -0.77 2.69
C LEU A 100 18.36 -0.51 4.02
N HIS A 101 17.76 -0.93 5.13
CA HIS A 101 18.37 -0.80 6.46
C HIS A 101 19.70 -1.57 6.56
N LYS A 102 19.76 -2.83 6.10
CA LYS A 102 20.99 -3.66 6.07
C LYS A 102 22.14 -2.96 5.34
N HIS A 103 21.84 -2.22 4.28
CA HIS A 103 22.84 -1.52 3.48
C HIS A 103 23.05 -0.05 3.88
N GLY A 104 22.45 0.39 4.99
CA GLY A 104 22.60 1.74 5.49
C GLY A 104 22.01 2.82 4.57
N VAL A 105 21.00 2.48 3.76
CA VAL A 105 20.28 3.48 2.94
C VAL A 105 19.27 4.20 3.83
N PRO A 106 19.43 5.51 4.09
CA PRO A 106 18.49 6.28 4.91
C PRO A 106 17.08 6.20 4.33
N SER A 107 16.12 5.94 5.20
CA SER A 107 14.72 5.77 4.80
C SER A 107 13.78 6.50 5.73
N ALA A 108 12.70 7.05 5.17
CA ALA A 108 11.66 7.75 5.93
C ALA A 108 10.25 7.26 5.61
N ILE A 109 9.34 7.41 6.57
CA ILE A 109 7.89 7.38 6.35
C ILE A 109 7.36 8.82 6.33
N ALA A 110 6.52 9.14 5.35
CA ALA A 110 5.85 10.43 5.20
C ALA A 110 4.38 10.23 4.82
N SER A 111 3.48 10.31 5.80
CA SER A 111 2.03 10.07 5.63
C SER A 111 1.17 11.30 5.94
N ASN A 112 0.08 11.50 5.20
CA ASN A 112 -0.96 12.50 5.52
C ASN A 112 -1.75 12.15 6.79
N SER A 113 -1.63 10.93 7.31
CA SER A 113 -2.13 10.56 8.64
C SER A 113 -1.47 11.40 9.73
N ARG A 114 -2.22 11.72 10.79
CA ARG A 114 -1.65 12.35 12.00
C ARG A 114 -0.62 11.44 12.65
N THR A 115 0.38 12.03 13.31
CA THR A 115 1.47 11.33 14.00
C THR A 115 0.97 10.21 14.90
N LYS A 116 -0.06 10.48 15.72
CA LYS A 116 -0.70 9.47 16.58
C LYS A 116 -1.23 8.26 15.80
N ASN A 117 -1.82 8.49 14.62
CA ASN A 117 -2.37 7.42 13.79
C ASN A 117 -1.25 6.63 13.10
N VAL A 118 -0.20 7.32 12.63
CA VAL A 118 1.01 6.69 12.11
C VAL A 118 1.62 5.77 13.18
N ASP A 119 1.86 6.29 14.38
CA ASP A 119 2.41 5.52 15.50
C ASP A 119 1.57 4.30 15.86
N PHE A 120 0.24 4.44 15.84
CA PHE A 120 -0.68 3.35 16.10
C PHE A 120 -0.57 2.25 15.04
N LYS A 121 -0.60 2.61 13.75
CA LYS A 121 -0.44 1.66 12.63
C LYS A 121 0.91 0.94 12.69
N LEU A 122 1.98 1.64 13.06
CA LEU A 122 3.31 1.06 13.19
C LEU A 122 3.46 0.15 14.42
N SER A 123 2.59 0.28 15.43
CA SER A 123 2.70 -0.51 16.66
C SER A 123 2.50 -2.02 16.46
N SER A 124 1.76 -2.41 15.41
CA SER A 124 1.58 -3.82 15.02
C SER A 124 2.68 -4.34 14.07
N GLN A 125 3.60 -3.47 13.61
CA GLN A 125 4.62 -3.81 12.62
C GLN A 125 5.99 -4.00 13.27
N LYS A 126 6.35 -5.27 13.50
CA LYS A 126 7.60 -5.63 14.18
C LYS A 126 8.83 -5.09 13.43
N GLY A 127 9.63 -4.27 14.12
CA GLY A 127 10.92 -3.76 13.66
C GLY A 127 10.84 -2.49 12.79
N TRP A 128 9.65 -2.04 12.38
CA TRP A 128 9.56 -0.90 11.46
C TRP A 128 10.11 0.39 12.08
N LYS A 129 9.81 0.67 13.35
CA LYS A 129 10.33 1.86 14.04
C LYS A 129 11.86 1.91 14.10
N GLU A 130 12.52 0.75 14.01
CA GLU A 130 13.98 0.66 14.01
C GLU A 130 14.58 0.80 12.60
N TYR A 131 13.82 0.44 11.55
CA TYR A 131 14.29 0.48 10.16
C TYR A 131 14.20 1.85 9.50
N PHE A 132 13.34 2.74 10.00
CA PHE A 132 13.18 4.08 9.46
C PHE A 132 13.90 5.12 10.33
N SER A 133 14.74 5.93 9.69
CA SER A 133 15.45 7.03 10.36
C SER A 133 14.52 8.18 10.72
N VAL A 134 13.46 8.37 9.93
CA VAL A 134 12.49 9.46 10.07
C VAL A 134 11.09 8.92 9.87
N ILE A 135 10.15 9.29 10.73
CA ILE A 135 8.73 8.97 10.60
C ILE A 135 7.95 10.27 10.80
N LEU A 136 7.21 10.70 9.78
CA LEU A 136 6.43 11.93 9.78
C LEU A 136 4.94 11.67 9.59
N GLY A 137 4.13 12.34 10.41
CA GLY A 137 2.70 12.51 10.19
C GLY A 137 2.39 13.89 9.61
N GLY A 138 1.24 14.03 8.96
CA GLY A 138 0.81 15.25 8.28
C GLY A 138 0.63 16.46 9.19
N ASP A 139 0.50 16.24 10.51
CA ASP A 139 0.44 17.29 11.54
C ASP A 139 1.81 17.85 11.93
N GLN A 140 2.91 17.34 11.36
CA GLN A 140 4.27 17.83 11.60
C GLN A 140 4.74 18.82 10.53
N VAL A 141 3.90 19.15 9.54
CA VAL A 141 4.19 20.11 8.48
C VAL A 141 3.04 21.10 8.31
N LYS A 142 3.30 22.20 7.60
CA LYS A 142 2.30 23.24 7.37
C LYS A 142 1.18 22.76 6.45
N SER A 143 1.50 21.98 5.43
CA SER A 143 0.52 21.46 4.47
C SER A 143 0.89 20.04 4.04
N GLY A 144 -0.06 19.12 4.17
CA GLY A 144 0.12 17.73 3.71
C GLY A 144 0.07 17.60 2.19
N LYS A 145 0.22 16.37 1.68
CA LYS A 145 0.11 16.05 0.24
C LYS A 145 -1.24 16.55 -0.28
N PRO A 146 -1.30 17.21 -1.45
CA PRO A 146 -0.29 17.25 -2.51
C PRO A 146 0.79 18.35 -2.36
N SER A 147 0.84 19.07 -1.25
CA SER A 147 1.98 19.98 -0.95
C SER A 147 3.27 19.17 -0.81
N PRO A 148 4.43 19.70 -1.24
CA PRO A 148 5.71 19.00 -1.11
C PRO A 148 6.24 18.96 0.33
N ASP A 149 5.68 19.75 1.26
CA ASP A 149 6.23 20.01 2.60
C ASP A 149 6.60 18.73 3.36
N LEU A 150 5.75 17.70 3.30
CA LEU A 150 5.98 16.44 4.02
C LEU A 150 7.21 15.69 3.50
N PHE A 151 7.41 15.65 2.18
CA PHE A 151 8.57 15.02 1.58
C PHE A 151 9.83 15.88 1.74
N LEU A 152 9.72 17.20 1.61
CA LEU A 152 10.83 18.11 1.87
C LEU A 152 11.32 18.03 3.32
N GLU A 153 10.40 17.94 4.29
CA GLU A 153 10.73 17.77 5.70
C GLU A 153 11.39 16.41 5.95
N ALA A 154 10.92 15.34 5.29
CA ALA A 154 11.56 14.03 5.36
C ALA A 154 13.01 14.08 4.84
N ALA A 155 13.23 14.66 3.66
CA ALA A 155 14.57 14.81 3.07
C ALA A 155 15.49 15.67 3.97
N ASN A 156 14.97 16.77 4.51
CA ASN A 156 15.70 17.62 5.44
C ASN A 156 16.14 16.86 6.70
N LYS A 157 15.24 16.08 7.33
CA LYS A 157 15.58 15.27 8.51
C LYS A 157 16.50 14.09 8.22
N LEU A 158 16.50 13.60 6.98
CA LEU A 158 17.45 12.59 6.50
C LEU A 158 18.81 13.19 6.12
N ASP A 159 18.93 14.52 6.07
CA ASP A 159 20.11 15.25 5.58
C ASP A 159 20.48 14.86 4.14
N VAL A 160 19.47 14.81 3.25
CA VAL A 160 19.63 14.43 1.84
C VAL A 160 18.98 15.47 0.93
N ASP A 161 19.67 15.81 -0.16
CA ASP A 161 19.11 16.68 -1.20
C ASP A 161 17.84 16.06 -1.82
N PRO A 162 16.72 16.79 -1.95
CA PRO A 162 15.48 16.24 -2.50
C PRO A 162 15.65 15.57 -3.87
N SER A 163 16.53 16.06 -4.73
CA SER A 163 16.78 15.45 -6.05
C SER A 163 17.46 14.08 -6.01
N CYS A 164 17.99 13.70 -4.84
CA CYS A 164 18.58 12.39 -4.55
C CYS A 164 17.62 11.47 -3.76
N CYS A 165 16.36 11.89 -3.56
CA CYS A 165 15.34 11.09 -2.90
C CYS A 165 14.45 10.34 -3.90
N LEU A 166 14.12 9.10 -3.56
CA LEU A 166 13.13 8.28 -4.26
C LEU A 166 11.88 8.16 -3.40
N VAL A 167 10.74 8.60 -3.92
CA VAL A 167 9.43 8.46 -3.28
C VAL A 167 8.75 7.19 -3.77
N LEU A 168 8.23 6.39 -2.83
CA LEU A 168 7.32 5.26 -3.10
C LEU A 168 5.92 5.61 -2.62
N GLU A 169 4.93 5.54 -3.51
CA GLU A 169 3.57 6.07 -3.32
C GLU A 169 2.51 5.24 -4.06
N ASP A 170 1.22 5.43 -3.79
CA ASP A 170 0.11 4.73 -4.45
C ASP A 170 -1.01 5.66 -4.96
N SER A 171 -0.94 6.96 -4.65
CA SER A 171 -1.97 7.98 -4.87
C SER A 171 -1.49 9.14 -5.75
N VAL A 172 -2.43 9.74 -6.49
CA VAL A 172 -2.14 10.94 -7.31
C VAL A 172 -1.69 12.13 -6.47
N LEU A 173 -2.21 12.27 -5.25
CA LEU A 173 -1.84 13.36 -4.35
C LEU A 173 -0.37 13.25 -3.93
N GLY A 174 0.09 12.04 -3.61
CA GLY A 174 1.47 11.81 -3.29
C GLY A 174 2.40 11.95 -4.48
N ILE A 175 2.00 11.52 -5.68
CA ILE A 175 2.81 11.77 -6.87
C ILE A 175 3.01 13.28 -7.07
N LYS A 176 1.93 14.07 -7.00
CA LYS A 176 2.02 15.53 -7.11
C LYS A 176 2.96 16.13 -6.06
N ALA A 177 2.89 15.69 -4.81
CA ALA A 177 3.78 16.14 -3.75
C ALA A 177 5.25 15.79 -4.04
N GLY A 178 5.54 14.56 -4.46
CA GLY A 178 6.91 14.13 -4.78
C GLY A 178 7.50 14.89 -5.96
N LYS A 179 6.72 15.10 -7.03
CA LYS A 179 7.14 15.90 -8.18
C LYS A 179 7.35 17.37 -7.81
N ALA A 180 6.46 17.96 -6.99
CA ALA A 180 6.62 19.32 -6.49
C ALA A 180 7.87 19.47 -5.60
N ALA A 181 8.28 18.41 -4.91
CA ALA A 181 9.51 18.34 -4.13
C ALA A 181 10.77 18.08 -4.99
N SER A 182 10.64 18.01 -6.32
CA SER A 182 11.73 17.67 -7.25
C SER A 182 12.35 16.28 -7.01
N MET A 183 11.57 15.34 -6.49
CA MET A 183 11.99 13.96 -6.24
C MET A 183 11.59 13.03 -7.38
N GLN A 184 12.27 11.89 -7.51
CA GLN A 184 11.78 10.80 -8.36
C GLN A 184 10.64 10.07 -7.65
N VAL A 185 9.59 9.71 -8.37
CA VAL A 185 8.42 9.03 -7.81
C VAL A 185 8.17 7.70 -8.52
N VAL A 186 8.10 6.62 -7.73
CA VAL A 186 7.70 5.29 -8.15
C VAL A 186 6.36 4.98 -7.52
N VAL A 187 5.38 4.64 -8.35
CA VAL A 187 4.03 4.29 -7.89
C VAL A 187 3.90 2.79 -7.74
N VAL A 188 3.32 2.36 -6.62
CA VAL A 188 2.93 0.98 -6.31
C VAL A 188 1.44 1.01 -5.95
N PRO A 189 0.51 0.88 -6.92
CA PRO A 189 -0.92 1.04 -6.65
C PRO A 189 -1.41 0.04 -5.58
N SER A 190 -2.15 0.57 -4.59
CA SER A 190 -2.81 -0.21 -3.54
C SER A 190 -3.94 -1.07 -4.11
N ILE A 191 -4.72 -0.48 -5.01
CA ILE A 191 -5.79 -1.11 -5.77
C ILE A 191 -5.49 -0.94 -7.26
N GLN A 192 -5.62 -2.03 -8.01
CA GLN A 192 -5.43 -1.97 -9.45
C GLN A 192 -6.53 -1.17 -10.11
N SER A 193 -6.10 -0.21 -10.92
CA SER A 193 -6.95 0.56 -11.80
C SER A 193 -6.20 0.86 -13.09
N ASP A 194 -6.93 1.30 -14.12
CA ASP A 194 -6.35 1.63 -15.41
C ASP A 194 -5.21 2.65 -15.27
N THR A 195 -4.13 2.41 -16.00
CA THR A 195 -2.80 3.01 -15.79
C THR A 195 -2.71 4.52 -16.06
N ASP A 196 -3.71 5.12 -16.70
CA ASP A 196 -3.65 6.50 -17.18
C ASP A 196 -3.57 7.53 -16.03
N GLU A 197 -4.09 7.18 -14.85
CA GLU A 197 -4.11 8.07 -13.69
C GLU A 197 -2.72 8.35 -13.10
N PHE A 198 -1.77 7.43 -13.30
CA PHE A 198 -0.41 7.54 -12.78
C PHE A 198 0.61 8.01 -13.82
N SER A 199 0.15 8.54 -14.95
CA SER A 199 0.98 9.01 -16.07
C SER A 199 2.01 10.09 -15.72
N ILE A 200 1.81 10.79 -14.59
CA ILE A 200 2.74 11.82 -14.09
C ILE A 200 3.86 11.27 -13.19
N ALA A 201 3.84 9.98 -12.84
CA ALA A 201 4.91 9.32 -12.10
C ALA A 201 6.12 9.04 -13.00
N ASP A 202 7.30 8.86 -12.41
CA ASP A 202 8.49 8.47 -13.16
C ASP A 202 8.45 6.98 -13.53
N TYR A 203 7.90 6.15 -12.64
CA TYR A 203 7.70 4.72 -12.85
C TYR A 203 6.43 4.23 -12.16
N VAL A 204 5.83 3.17 -12.70
CA VAL A 204 4.74 2.42 -12.07
C VAL A 204 5.18 0.96 -12.00
N ILE A 205 5.11 0.36 -10.81
CA ILE A 205 5.30 -1.06 -10.58
C ILE A 205 4.05 -1.62 -9.89
N HIS A 206 3.73 -2.90 -10.12
CA HIS A 206 2.48 -3.48 -9.62
C HIS A 206 2.64 -4.15 -8.24
N SER A 207 3.88 -4.38 -7.82
CA SER A 207 4.22 -4.93 -6.51
C SER A 207 5.61 -4.48 -6.06
N PHE A 208 5.86 -4.43 -4.76
CA PHE A 208 7.21 -4.29 -4.23
C PHE A 208 8.12 -5.48 -4.58
N LEU A 209 7.57 -6.61 -5.03
CA LEU A 209 8.37 -7.71 -5.59
C LEU A 209 9.04 -7.35 -6.92
N ASP A 210 8.47 -6.41 -7.69
CA ASP A 210 9.00 -5.95 -8.97
C ASP A 210 10.10 -4.89 -8.80
N PHE A 211 10.23 -4.34 -7.59
CA PHE A 211 11.20 -3.31 -7.29
C PHE A 211 12.63 -3.83 -7.50
N GLN A 212 13.41 -3.10 -8.28
CA GLN A 212 14.82 -3.41 -8.59
C GLN A 212 15.68 -2.21 -8.15
N PRO A 213 16.25 -2.22 -6.93
CA PRO A 213 16.97 -1.09 -6.36
C PRO A 213 18.07 -0.52 -7.28
N GLU A 214 18.72 -1.40 -8.04
CA GLU A 214 19.79 -1.07 -8.98
C GLU A 214 19.37 -0.11 -10.10
N LEU A 215 18.08 -0.05 -10.47
CA LEU A 215 17.57 0.91 -11.46
C LEU A 215 17.74 2.38 -11.01
N TRP A 216 17.83 2.60 -9.69
CA TRP A 216 18.04 3.90 -9.06
C TRP A 216 19.44 4.05 -8.46
N GLY A 217 20.34 3.09 -8.69
CA GLY A 217 21.71 3.11 -8.15
C GLY A 217 21.82 2.74 -6.67
N LEU A 218 20.75 2.18 -6.10
CA LEU A 218 20.73 1.58 -4.76
C LEU A 218 21.35 0.16 -4.79
N PRO A 219 21.80 -0.38 -3.63
CA PRO A 219 22.36 -1.73 -3.55
C PRO A 219 21.37 -2.78 -4.07
N PRO A 220 21.78 -3.67 -5.00
CA PRO A 220 20.90 -4.70 -5.53
C PRO A 220 20.56 -5.73 -4.44
N PHE A 221 19.42 -6.39 -4.57
CA PHE A 221 19.05 -7.49 -3.69
C PHE A 221 20.03 -8.68 -3.82
N ASP A 222 20.41 -9.27 -2.68
CA ASP A 222 21.37 -10.39 -2.60
C ASP A 222 20.73 -11.74 -2.26
N ASP A 223 19.39 -11.81 -2.24
CA ASP A 223 18.62 -12.96 -1.78
C ASP A 223 18.00 -13.81 -2.91
N ARG A 224 18.27 -13.48 -4.17
CA ARG A 224 17.80 -14.28 -5.32
C ARG A 224 18.52 -15.62 -5.36
N VAL A 225 17.78 -16.72 -5.53
CA VAL A 225 18.31 -18.07 -5.72
C VAL A 225 18.08 -18.49 -7.17
N MET A 226 19.15 -18.70 -7.94
CA MET A 226 19.05 -19.08 -9.36
C MET A 226 18.11 -18.17 -10.17
N LYS A 227 18.19 -16.84 -9.93
CA LYS A 227 17.33 -15.77 -10.49
C LYS A 227 15.89 -15.73 -9.98
N ALA A 228 15.44 -16.74 -9.23
CA ALA A 228 14.14 -16.76 -8.58
C ALA A 228 14.15 -15.94 -7.28
N LEU A 229 13.04 -15.27 -7.01
CA LEU A 229 12.83 -14.51 -5.79
C LEU A 229 12.20 -15.42 -4.72
N PRO A 230 12.87 -15.69 -3.59
CA PRO A 230 12.21 -16.35 -2.47
C PRO A 230 11.17 -15.40 -1.89
N ILE A 231 9.90 -15.77 -2.00
CA ILE A 231 8.80 -15.05 -1.35
C ILE A 231 8.47 -15.71 -0.01
N GLU A 232 8.02 -14.91 0.95
CA GLU A 232 7.42 -15.46 2.18
C GLU A 232 6.24 -16.37 1.80
N PRO A 233 6.07 -17.53 2.45
CA PRO A 233 4.96 -18.42 2.13
C PRO A 233 3.62 -17.71 2.31
N VAL A 234 2.82 -17.69 1.25
CA VAL A 234 1.41 -17.26 1.35
C VAL A 234 0.62 -18.43 1.92
N HIS A 235 0.00 -18.22 3.09
CA HIS A 235 -0.85 -19.21 3.73
C HIS A 235 -2.30 -18.97 3.31
N LEU A 236 -2.92 -19.97 2.67
CA LEU A 236 -4.31 -19.92 2.23
C LEU A 236 -5.12 -21.02 2.91
N LYS A 237 -6.36 -20.70 3.29
CA LYS A 237 -7.33 -21.68 3.81
C LYS A 237 -8.59 -21.64 2.96
N GLY A 238 -9.04 -22.81 2.50
CA GLY A 238 -10.20 -22.89 1.63
C GLY A 238 -10.77 -24.30 1.49
N THR A 239 -11.96 -24.39 0.93
CA THR A 239 -12.61 -25.63 0.52
C THR A 239 -12.27 -25.95 -0.93
N TYR A 240 -11.75 -27.15 -1.19
CA TYR A 240 -11.48 -27.61 -2.55
C TYR A 240 -12.71 -28.31 -3.12
N LYS A 241 -13.25 -27.80 -4.25
CA LYS A 241 -14.41 -28.37 -4.93
C LYS A 241 -14.25 -28.26 -6.46
N ASN A 242 -14.58 -29.33 -7.18
CA ASN A 242 -14.60 -29.37 -8.65
C ASN A 242 -13.29 -28.95 -9.36
N GLY A 243 -12.13 -29.16 -8.74
CA GLY A 243 -10.85 -28.73 -9.33
C GLY A 243 -10.37 -27.35 -8.87
N PHE A 244 -11.20 -26.61 -8.14
CA PHE A 244 -10.95 -25.25 -7.70
C PHE A 244 -10.79 -25.17 -6.18
N LEU A 245 -9.86 -24.34 -5.72
CA LEU A 245 -9.80 -23.94 -4.32
C LEU A 245 -10.72 -22.74 -4.13
N HIS A 246 -11.79 -22.91 -3.35
CA HIS A 246 -12.63 -21.82 -2.89
C HIS A 246 -12.10 -21.35 -1.55
N GLU A 247 -11.77 -20.08 -1.45
CA GLU A 247 -11.39 -19.50 -0.17
C GLU A 247 -12.58 -19.55 0.80
N ASN A 248 -12.34 -20.02 2.03
CA ASN A 248 -13.38 -20.03 3.05
C ASN A 248 -13.36 -18.68 3.75
N SER A 249 -14.00 -17.71 3.14
CA SER A 249 -14.13 -16.38 3.72
C SER A 249 -15.49 -16.31 4.43
N ASP A 250 -15.52 -16.58 5.75
CA ASP A 250 -16.73 -16.34 6.57
C ASP A 250 -17.13 -14.84 6.56
N ASN A 251 -16.21 -13.97 6.15
CA ASN A 251 -16.39 -12.57 5.76
C ASN A 251 -15.77 -12.40 4.37
N GLU A 252 -16.37 -11.65 3.45
CA GLU A 252 -16.04 -11.47 2.01
C GLU A 252 -14.57 -11.10 1.63
N GLU A 253 -13.60 -11.18 2.54
CA GLU A 253 -12.20 -10.75 2.37
C GLU A 253 -11.29 -11.95 2.04
N SER A 254 -10.44 -11.79 1.01
CA SER A 254 -9.52 -12.81 0.51
C SER A 254 -8.14 -12.73 1.19
N ASP A 255 -7.57 -13.86 1.62
CA ASP A 255 -6.19 -13.97 2.15
C ASP A 255 -5.11 -13.74 1.08
N LEU A 256 -5.47 -13.83 -0.22
CA LEU A 256 -4.57 -13.47 -1.34
C LEU A 256 -4.43 -11.94 -1.49
N PRO A 257 -3.20 -11.39 -1.45
CA PRO A 257 -2.99 -9.95 -1.64
C PRO A 257 -3.32 -9.50 -3.07
N GLY A 258 -3.97 -8.34 -3.20
CA GLY A 258 -4.45 -7.82 -4.49
C GLY A 258 -3.35 -7.56 -5.53
N GLN A 259 -2.09 -7.46 -5.10
CA GLN A 259 -0.92 -7.22 -5.95
C GLN A 259 -0.29 -8.51 -6.53
N VAL A 260 -0.81 -9.70 -6.20
CA VAL A 260 -0.30 -10.96 -6.76
C VAL A 260 -0.91 -11.20 -8.14
N TRP A 261 -0.11 -11.03 -9.19
CA TRP A 261 -0.51 -11.26 -10.57
C TRP A 261 0.23 -12.46 -11.17
N GLY A 262 -0.46 -13.60 -11.24
CA GLY A 262 0.10 -14.85 -11.75
C GLY A 262 1.17 -15.43 -10.82
N VAL A 263 1.09 -16.74 -10.56
CA VAL A 263 2.05 -17.42 -9.69
C VAL A 263 2.62 -18.60 -10.47
N PHE A 264 3.93 -18.57 -10.77
CA PHE A 264 4.65 -19.64 -11.46
C PHE A 264 5.65 -20.31 -10.51
N PHE A 265 5.65 -21.65 -10.42
CA PHE A 265 6.61 -22.43 -9.65
C PHE A 265 7.01 -23.77 -10.31
N GLY A 266 8.20 -24.26 -9.95
CA GLY A 266 8.77 -25.59 -10.23
C GLY A 266 8.87 -26.50 -8.99
N TRP A 267 9.38 -27.73 -9.14
CA TRP A 267 9.23 -28.83 -8.17
C TRP A 267 10.50 -29.16 -7.35
N VAL A 268 10.30 -29.68 -6.12
CA VAL A 268 11.23 -30.57 -5.39
C VAL A 268 10.39 -31.60 -4.64
N ASP A 269 10.60 -32.88 -4.93
CA ASP A 269 9.94 -34.02 -4.28
C ASP A 269 10.52 -34.24 -2.89
N SER A 270 9.66 -34.24 -1.87
CA SER A 270 9.96 -34.86 -0.59
C SER A 270 8.70 -35.53 -0.07
N GLN A 271 8.82 -36.81 0.27
CA GLN A 271 7.78 -37.85 0.43
C GLN A 271 6.65 -37.58 1.45
N LYS A 272 6.49 -36.36 1.98
CA LYS A 272 5.48 -36.00 2.99
C LYS A 272 4.71 -34.70 2.71
N SER A 273 4.96 -34.01 1.60
CA SER A 273 4.26 -32.76 1.26
C SER A 273 3.94 -32.68 -0.22
N VAL A 274 2.66 -32.47 -0.56
CA VAL A 274 2.22 -32.14 -1.92
C VAL A 274 2.18 -30.61 -2.01
N LYS A 275 2.97 -30.05 -2.93
CA LYS A 275 2.87 -28.63 -3.31
C LYS A 275 2.00 -28.53 -4.56
N ILE A 276 0.95 -27.74 -4.50
CA ILE A 276 -0.09 -27.61 -5.54
C ILE A 276 0.16 -26.35 -6.36
N VAL A 277 -0.10 -26.41 -7.67
CA VAL A 277 -0.11 -25.26 -8.60
C VAL A 277 -1.47 -24.59 -8.57
N VAL A 278 -1.47 -23.26 -8.44
CA VAL A 278 -2.66 -22.41 -8.37
C VAL A 278 -2.50 -21.30 -9.42
N SER A 279 -3.32 -21.31 -10.47
CA SER A 279 -3.47 -20.15 -11.36
C SER A 279 -4.54 -19.23 -10.77
N ILE A 280 -4.19 -17.98 -10.42
CA ILE A 280 -5.16 -16.94 -10.07
C ILE A 280 -5.39 -16.10 -11.33
N SER A 281 -6.50 -16.36 -12.01
CA SER A 281 -6.97 -15.51 -13.11
C SER A 281 -8.15 -14.68 -12.65
N TRP A 282 -8.18 -13.41 -13.06
CA TRP A 282 -9.37 -12.57 -12.96
C TRP A 282 -10.29 -12.89 -14.15
N ASP A 283 -11.53 -13.30 -13.87
CA ASP A 283 -12.58 -13.38 -14.88
C ASP A 283 -13.46 -12.13 -14.76
N SER A 284 -13.52 -11.34 -15.83
CA SER A 284 -14.31 -10.10 -15.92
C SER A 284 -15.71 -10.32 -16.48
N SER A 285 -16.16 -11.57 -16.63
CA SER A 285 -17.52 -11.84 -17.09
C SER A 285 -18.58 -11.38 -16.06
N CYS A 286 -19.50 -10.53 -16.53
CA CYS A 286 -20.73 -10.12 -15.83
C CYS A 286 -20.58 -9.36 -14.50
N GLY A 287 -19.80 -8.27 -14.48
CA GLY A 287 -19.96 -7.20 -13.47
C GLY A 287 -19.69 -7.60 -12.01
N SER A 288 -19.15 -8.79 -11.80
CA SER A 288 -18.63 -9.27 -10.52
C SER A 288 -17.19 -9.69 -10.72
N PHE A 289 -16.28 -9.15 -9.91
CA PHE A 289 -14.90 -9.59 -9.87
C PHE A 289 -14.82 -10.97 -9.21
N SER A 290 -14.51 -12.02 -9.98
CA SER A 290 -14.31 -13.37 -9.43
C SER A 290 -12.86 -13.83 -9.63
N ARG A 291 -12.26 -14.37 -8.56
CA ARG A 291 -10.91 -14.95 -8.56
C ARG A 291 -11.04 -16.46 -8.78
N ASN A 292 -10.57 -16.93 -9.94
CA ASN A 292 -10.60 -18.36 -10.25
C ASN A 292 -9.23 -18.99 -9.97
N ILE A 293 -9.22 -20.02 -9.10
CA ILE A 293 -8.03 -20.83 -8.78
C ILE A 293 -8.08 -22.16 -9.53
N VAL A 294 -7.35 -22.30 -10.64
CA VAL A 294 -7.32 -23.53 -11.46
C VAL A 294 -6.11 -24.39 -11.08
N ARG A 295 -6.35 -25.70 -10.86
CA ARG A 295 -5.32 -26.73 -10.77
C ARG A 295 -5.01 -27.26 -12.17
N ILE A 296 -3.74 -27.20 -12.60
CA ILE A 296 -3.23 -27.88 -13.81
C ILE A 296 -2.61 -29.21 -13.39
#